data_AF-A0A374W8F1-F1
#
_entry.id   AF-A0A374W8F1-F1
#
_cell.length_a   1.000
_cell.length_b   1.000
_cell.length_c   1.000
_cell.angle_alpha   90.00
_cell.angle_beta   90.00
_cell.angle_gamma   90.00
#
_symmetry.space_group_name_H-M   'P 1'
#
loop_
_entity.id
_entity.type
_entity.pdbx_description
1 polymer ?
#
loop_
_entity_poly.entity_id
_entity_poly.type
_entity_poly.pdbx_seq_one_letter_code
_entity_poly.pdbx_strand_id
1 'polypeptide(L)'
;MNALEKLRSMVNKPFLYNNEEVVILGYCDGTGDDGDEIEIYLNNGKTLVYNIGDLIIKLERFKPVTSQVIILTNKRLDSVSTVNPTIIQQMRDTILKQIEAVKESPAAVNQAKQVFQGVNTLINLAKTELEYRKYINELEQNK
;
A
#
# COMPACT_ATOMS: atom_id res chain seq x y z
N MET A 1 -32.52 -3.89 -0.49
CA MET A 1 -31.33 -4.11 -1.33
C MET A 1 -30.92 -5.55 -1.14
N ASN A 2 -31.00 -6.37 -2.19
CA ASN A 2 -30.59 -7.77 -2.12
C ASN A 2 -29.06 -7.85 -2.01
N ALA A 3 -28.53 -8.86 -1.30
CA ALA A 3 -27.09 -9.05 -1.10
C ALA A 3 -26.32 -9.10 -2.43
N LEU A 4 -26.91 -9.81 -3.41
CA LEU A 4 -26.39 -9.96 -4.76
C LEU A 4 -26.43 -8.65 -5.57
N GLU A 5 -27.48 -7.84 -5.42
CA GLU A 5 -27.55 -6.52 -6.06
C GLU A 5 -26.43 -5.60 -5.55
N LYS A 6 -26.17 -5.64 -4.23
CA LYS A 6 -25.08 -4.88 -3.62
C LYS A 6 -23.73 -5.37 -4.15
N LEU A 7 -23.47 -6.67 -4.15
CA LEU A 7 -22.24 -7.25 -4.69
C LEU A 7 -22.02 -6.86 -6.16
N ARG A 8 -23.06 -6.98 -6.99
CA ARG A 8 -23.02 -6.57 -8.40
C ARG A 8 -22.67 -5.10 -8.57
N SER A 9 -23.18 -4.22 -7.70
CA SER A 9 -22.86 -2.79 -7.72
C SER A 9 -21.42 -2.46 -7.30
N MET A 10 -20.73 -3.40 -6.64
CA MET A 10 -19.35 -3.26 -6.15
C MET A 10 -18.31 -3.81 -7.14
N VAL A 11 -18.69 -4.62 -8.12
CA VAL A 11 -17.77 -5.14 -9.14
C VAL A 11 -17.06 -3.99 -9.87
N ASN A 12 -15.77 -4.15 -10.14
CA ASN A 12 -14.90 -3.17 -10.80
C ASN A 12 -14.74 -1.83 -10.06
N LYS A 13 -15.00 -1.78 -8.75
CA LYS A 13 -14.73 -0.61 -7.90
C LYS A 13 -13.65 -0.93 -6.86
N PRO A 14 -12.80 0.05 -6.49
CA PRO A 14 -11.78 -0.14 -5.48
C PRO A 14 -12.36 -0.03 -4.07
N PHE A 15 -11.96 -0.97 -3.21
CA PHE A 15 -12.31 -1.02 -1.80
C PHE A 15 -11.09 -1.31 -0.94
N LEU A 16 -11.10 -0.80 0.29
CA LEU A 16 -10.22 -1.26 1.34
C LEU A 16 -10.86 -2.48 2.02
N TYR A 17 -10.14 -3.60 2.02
CA TYR A 17 -10.53 -4.84 2.68
C TYR A 17 -9.31 -5.42 3.40
N ASN A 18 -9.40 -5.66 4.72
CA ASN A 18 -8.28 -6.12 5.56
C ASN A 18 -7.00 -5.26 5.40
N ASN A 19 -7.15 -3.94 5.31
CA ASN A 19 -6.07 -2.96 5.10
C ASN A 19 -5.33 -3.09 3.74
N GLU A 20 -5.82 -3.92 2.82
CA GLU A 20 -5.35 -3.99 1.44
C GLU A 20 -6.37 -3.30 0.52
N GLU A 21 -5.89 -2.59 -0.49
CA GLU A 21 -6.74 -2.12 -1.58
C GLU A 21 -7.03 -3.31 -2.52
N VAL A 22 -8.30 -3.62 -2.70
CA VAL A 22 -8.78 -4.73 -3.53
C VAL A 22 -9.87 -4.26 -4.48
N VAL A 23 -9.95 -4.92 -5.63
CA VAL A 23 -11.01 -4.76 -6.61
C VAL A 23 -11.69 -6.10 -6.78
N ILE A 24 -13.03 -6.11 -6.70
CA ILE A 24 -13.83 -7.29 -7.02
C ILE A 24 -13.90 -7.40 -8.54
N LEU A 25 -13.31 -8.46 -9.10
CA LEU A 25 -13.30 -8.73 -10.54
C LEU A 25 -14.61 -9.39 -11.00
N GLY A 26 -15.19 -10.23 -10.15
CA GLY A 26 -16.40 -10.98 -10.43
C GLY A 26 -16.79 -11.85 -9.25
N TYR A 27 -17.91 -12.55 -9.39
CA TYR A 27 -18.40 -13.49 -8.39
C TYR A 27 -19.16 -14.64 -9.07
N CYS A 28 -19.23 -15.79 -8.39
CA CYS A 28 -20.05 -16.92 -8.75
C CYS A 28 -21.03 -17.19 -7.61
N ASP A 29 -22.33 -17.24 -7.90
CA ASP A 29 -23.39 -17.59 -6.94
C ASP A 29 -23.82 -19.05 -7.10
N GLY A 30 -24.22 -19.69 -5.99
CA GLY A 30 -24.67 -21.08 -5.99
C GLY A 30 -23.52 -22.09 -5.97
N THR A 31 -22.40 -21.73 -5.33
CA THR A 31 -21.25 -22.61 -5.13
C THR A 31 -21.40 -23.40 -3.82
N GLY A 32 -20.51 -24.38 -3.60
CA GLY A 32 -20.58 -25.28 -2.45
C GLY A 32 -21.54 -26.46 -2.66
N ASP A 33 -21.45 -27.47 -1.79
CA ASP A 33 -22.21 -28.73 -1.92
C ASP A 33 -23.74 -28.51 -1.80
N ASP A 34 -24.15 -27.50 -1.01
CA ASP A 34 -25.55 -27.14 -0.77
C ASP A 34 -26.02 -25.94 -1.64
N GLY A 35 -25.13 -25.35 -2.45
CA GLY A 35 -25.44 -24.22 -3.33
C GLY A 35 -25.73 -22.90 -2.59
N ASP A 36 -25.32 -22.77 -1.34
CA ASP A 36 -25.57 -21.62 -0.48
C ASP A 36 -24.34 -20.70 -0.34
N GLU A 37 -23.25 -21.00 -1.05
CA GLU A 37 -22.03 -20.21 -1.04
C GLU A 37 -21.94 -19.30 -2.27
N ILE A 38 -21.15 -18.25 -2.10
CA ILE A 38 -20.80 -17.28 -3.12
C ILE A 38 -19.28 -17.09 -3.09
N GLU A 39 -18.66 -17.32 -4.23
CA GLU A 39 -17.25 -17.06 -4.47
C GLU A 39 -17.05 -15.65 -5.05
N ILE A 40 -16.16 -14.87 -4.45
CA ILE A 40 -15.81 -13.51 -4.90
C ILE A 40 -14.33 -13.49 -5.29
N TYR A 41 -14.04 -13.12 -6.53
CA TYR A 41 -12.69 -13.08 -7.07
C TYR A 41 -12.09 -11.67 -6.97
N LEU A 42 -10.92 -11.56 -6.34
CA LEU A 42 -10.22 -10.29 -6.14
C LEU A 42 -9.03 -10.14 -7.11
N ASN A 43 -8.69 -8.90 -7.43
CA ASN A 43 -7.55 -8.56 -8.29
C ASN A 43 -6.17 -8.96 -7.73
N ASN A 44 -6.07 -9.23 -6.43
CA ASN A 44 -4.84 -9.72 -5.79
C ASN A 44 -4.70 -11.25 -5.87
N GLY A 45 -5.55 -11.93 -6.63
CA GLY A 45 -5.53 -13.39 -6.81
C GLY A 45 -6.16 -14.18 -5.67
N LYS A 46 -6.72 -13.52 -4.64
CA LYS A 46 -7.45 -14.18 -3.56
C LYS A 46 -8.92 -14.38 -3.96
N THR A 47 -9.49 -15.53 -3.60
CA THR A 47 -10.92 -15.81 -3.67
C THR A 47 -11.51 -15.80 -2.26
N LEU A 48 -12.63 -15.11 -2.07
CA LEU A 48 -13.37 -15.12 -0.82
C LEU A 48 -14.62 -15.98 -1.00
N VAL A 49 -14.86 -16.89 -0.06
CA VAL A 49 -16.07 -17.73 -0.05
C VAL A 49 -16.95 -17.29 1.11
N TYR A 50 -18.19 -16.93 0.82
CA TYR A 50 -19.17 -16.51 1.83
C TYR A 50 -20.50 -17.22 1.65
N ASN A 51 -21.13 -17.55 2.77
CA ASN A 51 -22.52 -17.99 2.77
C ASN A 51 -23.46 -16.84 2.38
N ILE A 52 -24.49 -17.14 1.59
CA ILE A 52 -25.47 -16.16 1.11
C ILE A 52 -26.21 -15.46 2.25
N GLY A 53 -26.46 -16.15 3.37
CA GLY A 53 -27.13 -15.60 4.55
C GLY A 53 -26.35 -14.49 5.24
N ASP A 54 -25.02 -14.58 5.22
CA ASP A 54 -24.12 -13.61 5.86
C ASP A 54 -23.55 -12.57 4.88
N LEU A 55 -23.80 -12.72 3.57
CA LEU A 55 -23.14 -11.94 2.53
C LEU A 55 -23.28 -10.43 2.77
N ILE A 56 -24.46 -9.93 3.14
CA ILE A 56 -24.68 -8.50 3.40
C ILE A 56 -23.71 -7.95 4.45
N ILE A 57 -23.53 -8.69 5.55
CA ILE A 57 -22.67 -8.31 6.67
C ILE A 57 -21.19 -8.40 6.25
N LYS A 58 -20.82 -9.40 5.45
CA LYS A 58 -19.46 -9.52 4.92
C LYS A 58 -19.12 -8.39 3.95
N LEU A 59 -20.06 -7.97 3.10
CA LEU A 59 -19.88 -6.84 2.17
C LEU A 59 -19.67 -5.51 2.88
N GLU A 60 -20.18 -5.31 4.10
CA GLU A 60 -19.90 -4.10 4.91
C GLU A 60 -18.41 -3.95 5.30
N ARG A 61 -17.62 -5.02 5.20
CA ARG A 61 -16.17 -4.98 5.46
C ARG A 61 -15.39 -4.29 4.34
N PHE A 62 -15.95 -4.23 3.14
CA PHE A 62 -15.38 -3.50 2.01
C PHE A 62 -15.68 -2.01 2.19
N LYS A 63 -14.68 -1.26 2.62
CA LYS A 63 -14.83 0.20 2.78
C LYS A 63 -14.47 0.88 1.46
N PRO A 64 -15.31 1.77 0.91
CA PRO A 64 -14.98 2.47 -0.32
C PRO A 64 -13.67 3.24 -0.12
N VAL A 65 -12.77 3.17 -1.10
CA VAL A 65 -11.55 3.98 -1.08
C VAL A 65 -11.95 5.43 -1.33
N THR A 66 -12.20 6.16 -0.24
CA THR A 66 -12.34 7.62 -0.27
C THR A 66 -10.95 8.23 -0.06
N SER A 67 -10.71 9.43 -0.59
CA SER A 67 -9.44 10.15 -0.48
C SER A 67 -8.90 10.28 0.97
N GLN A 68 -9.75 10.08 1.98
CA GLN A 68 -9.39 10.10 3.41
C GLN A 68 -8.56 8.88 3.85
N VAL A 69 -8.75 7.71 3.25
CA VAL A 69 -8.00 6.47 3.60
C VAL A 69 -6.55 6.56 3.13
N ILE A 70 -6.30 7.14 1.95
CA ILE A 70 -4.95 7.41 1.43
C ILE A 70 -4.19 8.31 2.42
N ILE A 71 -4.85 9.34 2.96
CA ILE A 71 -4.25 10.26 3.92
C ILE A 71 -3.95 9.55 5.25
N LEU A 72 -4.82 8.65 5.73
CA LEU A 72 -4.62 7.96 7.02
C LEU A 72 -3.52 6.89 6.95
N THR A 73 -3.42 6.15 5.84
CA THR A 73 -2.34 5.18 5.61
C THR A 73 -1.00 5.88 5.43
N ASN A 74 -0.96 7.01 4.71
CA ASN A 74 0.24 7.86 4.63
C ASN A 74 0.61 8.43 6.00
N LYS A 75 -0.36 8.95 6.78
CA LYS A 75 -0.11 9.42 8.15
C LYS A 75 0.40 8.32 9.08
N ARG A 76 -0.08 7.09 8.93
CA ARG A 76 0.41 5.93 9.70
C ARG A 76 1.83 5.58 9.29
N LEU A 77 2.13 5.50 7.99
CA LEU A 77 3.50 5.35 7.47
C LEU A 77 4.44 6.46 7.98
N ASP A 78 3.97 7.71 7.98
CA ASP A 78 4.68 8.88 8.50
C ASP A 78 4.95 8.77 10.02
N SER A 79 4.08 8.08 10.77
CA SER A 79 4.21 7.91 12.23
C SER A 79 5.16 6.78 12.67
N VAL A 80 5.43 5.80 11.80
CA VAL A 80 6.38 4.69 12.06
C VAL A 80 7.73 4.88 11.38
N SER A 81 7.86 5.88 10.50
CA SER A 81 9.14 6.21 9.88
C SER A 81 10.06 6.89 10.91
N THR A 82 11.16 6.22 11.27
CA THR A 82 12.27 6.83 12.03
C THR A 82 13.00 7.91 11.23
N VAL A 83 12.66 8.07 9.96
CA VAL A 83 13.03 9.21 9.13
C VAL A 83 11.89 10.22 9.22
N ASN A 84 12.11 11.30 9.96
CA ASN A 84 11.18 12.42 10.08
C ASN A 84 10.63 12.79 8.69
N PRO A 85 9.31 12.81 8.46
CA PRO A 85 8.70 13.10 7.15
C PRO A 85 9.25 14.38 6.49
N THR A 86 9.69 15.33 7.30
CA THR A 86 10.35 16.57 6.87
C THR A 86 11.65 16.30 6.11
N ILE A 87 12.44 15.31 6.51
CA ILE A 87 13.73 14.97 5.88
C ILE A 87 13.50 14.36 4.49
N ILE A 88 12.49 13.50 4.34
CA ILE A 88 12.16 12.92 3.03
C ILE A 88 11.66 14.01 2.07
N GLN A 89 10.83 14.93 2.56
CA GLN A 89 10.39 16.08 1.77
C GLN A 89 11.58 16.97 1.38
N GLN A 90 12.47 17.28 2.32
CA GLN A 90 13.69 18.04 2.05
C GLN A 90 14.61 17.36 1.03
N MET A 91 14.79 16.03 1.13
CA MET A 91 15.57 15.26 0.15
C MET A 91 14.92 15.31 -1.24
N ARG A 92 13.61 15.09 -1.33
CA ARG A 92 12.86 15.17 -2.58
C ARG A 92 12.98 16.56 -3.22
N ASP A 93 12.75 17.62 -2.44
CA ASP A 93 12.78 18.99 -2.93
C ASP A 93 14.21 19.39 -3.37
N THR A 94 15.23 18.90 -2.65
CA THR A 94 16.64 19.06 -3.04
C THR A 94 16.96 18.34 -4.35
N ILE A 95 16.46 17.11 -4.53
CA ILE A 95 16.65 16.33 -5.77
C ILE A 95 15.98 17.04 -6.95
N LEU A 96 14.73 17.49 -6.78
CA LEU A 96 13.98 18.20 -7.83
C LEU A 96 14.70 19.48 -8.26
N LYS A 97 15.18 20.26 -7.29
CA LYS A 97 15.96 21.49 -7.55
C LYS A 97 17.25 21.20 -8.32
N GLN A 98 17.93 20.09 -8.03
CA GLN A 98 19.15 19.71 -8.76
C GLN A 98 18.85 19.22 -10.19
N ILE A 99 17.73 18.52 -10.40
CA ILE A 99 17.29 18.11 -11.74
C ILE A 99 16.95 19.34 -12.59
N GLU A 100 16.26 20.32 -12.02
CA GLU A 100 15.98 21.60 -12.68
C GLU A 100 17.26 22.35 -13.04
N ALA A 101 18.21 22.47 -12.10
CA ALA A 101 19.49 23.14 -12.35
C ALA A 101 20.30 22.46 -13.48
N VAL A 102 20.29 21.13 -13.56
CA VAL A 102 20.94 20.38 -14.64
C VAL A 102 20.24 20.58 -15.99
N LYS A 103 18.92 20.69 -15.98
CA LYS A 103 18.11 20.94 -17.18
C LYS A 103 18.36 22.35 -17.74
N GLU A 104 18.54 23.33 -16.86
CA GLU A 104 18.82 24.71 -17.23
C GLU A 104 20.28 24.94 -17.63
N SER A 105 21.23 24.26 -16.98
CA SER A 105 22.65 24.40 -17.27
C SER A 105 23.43 23.09 -17.14
N PRO A 106 24.10 22.63 -18.21
CA PRO A 106 25.00 21.48 -18.16
C PRO A 106 26.15 21.62 -17.14
N ALA A 107 26.48 22.85 -16.71
CA ALA A 107 27.49 23.09 -15.69
C ALA A 107 27.08 22.59 -14.28
N ALA A 108 25.77 22.46 -14.01
CA ALA A 108 25.26 21.98 -12.73
C ALA A 108 25.37 20.45 -12.56
N VAL A 109 25.74 19.72 -13.61
CA VAL A 109 25.83 18.23 -13.60
C VAL A 109 26.77 17.71 -12.51
N ASN A 110 27.92 18.36 -12.30
CA ASN A 110 28.88 17.92 -11.29
C ASN A 110 28.35 18.09 -9.86
N GLN A 111 27.63 19.19 -9.60
CA GLN A 111 27.00 19.44 -8.30
C GLN A 111 25.86 18.45 -8.05
N ALA A 112 25.01 18.21 -9.05
CA ALA A 112 23.95 17.22 -8.95
C ALA A 112 24.50 15.81 -8.67
N LYS A 113 25.57 15.39 -9.36
CA LYS A 113 26.23 14.09 -9.10
C LYS A 113 26.67 13.92 -7.64
N GLN A 114 27.27 14.95 -7.04
CA GLN A 114 27.66 14.90 -5.63
C GLN A 114 26.45 14.76 -4.69
N VAL A 115 25.37 15.49 -4.96
CA VAL A 115 24.13 15.39 -4.19
C VAL A 115 23.53 13.99 -4.29
N PHE A 116 23.44 13.41 -5.50
CA PHE A 116 22.92 12.05 -5.69
C PHE A 116 23.82 10.98 -5.06
N GLN A 117 25.14 11.17 -5.04
CA GLN A 117 26.05 10.29 -4.32
C GLN A 117 25.79 10.31 -2.81
N GLY A 118 25.58 11.51 -2.24
CA GLY A 118 25.20 11.65 -0.82
C GLY A 118 23.88 10.94 -0.49
N VAL A 119 22.88 11.04 -1.37
CA VAL A 119 21.60 10.32 -1.23
C VAL A 119 21.81 8.81 -1.24
N ASN A 120 22.64 8.29 -2.15
CA ASN A 120 22.96 6.85 -2.19
C ASN A 120 23.63 6.36 -0.90
N THR A 121 24.54 7.16 -0.32
CA THR A 121 25.15 6.82 0.97
C THR A 121 24.12 6.75 2.09
N LEU A 122 23.18 7.70 2.15
CA LEU A 122 22.10 7.69 3.15
C LEU A 122 21.20 6.45 2.99
N ILE A 123 20.87 6.08 1.76
CA ILE A 123 20.09 4.86 1.47
C ILE A 123 20.81 3.61 1.96
N ASN A 124 22.12 3.51 1.72
CA ASN A 124 22.90 2.35 2.15
C ASN A 124 22.99 2.28 3.69
N LEU A 125 23.16 3.40 4.38
CA LEU A 125 23.13 3.44 5.84
C LEU A 125 21.78 2.99 6.40
N ALA A 126 20.66 3.44 5.81
CA ALA A 126 19.33 3.02 6.21
C ALA A 126 19.10 1.51 5.99
N LYS A 127 19.61 0.94 4.89
CA LYS A 127 19.57 -0.51 4.65
C LYS A 127 20.34 -1.27 5.73
N THR A 128 21.56 -0.85 6.05
CA THR A 128 22.37 -1.47 7.11
C THR A 128 21.69 -1.38 8.48
N GLU A 129 21.06 -0.25 8.80
CA GLU A 129 20.29 -0.11 10.05
C GLU A 129 19.10 -1.08 10.11
N LEU A 130 18.36 -1.25 9.01
CA LEU A 130 17.25 -2.20 8.93
C LEU A 130 17.73 -3.65 9.08
N GLU A 131 18.85 -4.01 8.47
CA GLU A 131 19.47 -5.33 8.62
C GLU A 131 19.90 -5.58 10.07
N TYR A 132 20.50 -4.57 10.72
CA TYR A 132 20.89 -4.66 12.12
C TYR A 132 19.68 -4.84 13.05
N ARG A 133 18.58 -4.11 12.81
CA ARG A 133 17.33 -4.27 13.56
C ARG A 133 16.74 -5.67 13.40
N LYS A 134 16.76 -6.24 12.19
CA LYS A 134 16.32 -7.62 11.95
C LYS A 134 17.16 -8.61 12.74
N TYR A 135 18.48 -8.46 12.69
CA TYR A 135 19.42 -9.32 13.42
C TYR A 135 19.20 -9.27 14.94
N ILE A 136 19.00 -8.08 15.53
CA ILE A 136 18.71 -7.94 16.96
C ILE A 136 17.36 -8.59 17.32
N ASN A 137 16.32 -8.36 16.53
CA ASN A 137 15.01 -8.97 16.77
C ASN A 137 15.07 -10.51 16.69
N GLU A 138 15.84 -11.07 15.76
CA GLU A 138 16.08 -12.52 15.68
C GLU A 138 16.82 -13.06 16.91
N LEU A 139 17.76 -12.31 17.47
CA LEU A 139 18.45 -12.69 18.71
C LEU A 139 17.54 -12.62 19.95
N GLU A 140 16.62 -11.67 20.00
CA GLU A 140 15.65 -11.55 21.10
C GLU A 140 14.56 -12.62 21.05
N GLN A 141 14.15 -13.07 19.86
CA GLN A 141 13.18 -14.16 19.70
C GLN A 141 13.74 -15.56 19.99
N ASN A 142 15.07 -15.71 19.98
CA ASN A 142 15.77 -16.97 20.24
C ASN A 142 16.27 -17.10 21.70
N LYS A 143 15.86 -16.20 22.60
CA LYS A 143 16.05 -16.29 24.05
C LYS A 143 14.77 -16.79 24.73
#